data_AF-A0A4R2TS02-F1
#
_entry.id   AF-A0A4R2TS02-F1
#
_cell.length_a   1.000
_cell.length_b   1.000
_cell.length_c   1.000
_cell.angle_alpha   90.00
_cell.angle_beta   90.00
_cell.angle_gamma   90.00
#
_symmetry.space_group_name_H-M   'P 1'
#
loop_
_entity.id
_entity.type
_entity.pdbx_description
1 polymer ?
#
loop_
_entity_poly.entity_id
_entity_poly.type
_entity_poly.pdbx_seq_one_letter_code
_entity_poly.pdbx_strand_id
1 'polypeptide(L)'
;MKKSNSNTLIVIIMFLLVFSLFGCRGNTEDENKKNPSNSQNQMSEVPDAFVETEDMLRELIYDLDAVPGIEKALAEKEQKKAEVTETSDVDMPLDEKQETAERDININMHILQNSILVHSLFVEDIEGHAADIEVLPNSIDDIWFEINKRMSEINTKWNLIERELKKVNADQEKVKGYESVFDEATIAIQQRDRITGLNLINELTYRLAEFRRYFKDKVPSEVIKITAHNRQVVLLAYEDNYEEALQETAKIKELLNAVRNQLLERDAEDVIQKMELSIEDLEGELNKQDFYLTQLKGSIVIKNTKLMEEVFESVIKE
;
A
#
# COMPACT_ATOMS: atom_id res chain seq x y z
N MET A 1 74.26 30.68 12.86
CA MET A 1 72.81 30.38 13.00
C MET A 1 72.17 31.50 13.80
N LYS A 2 71.21 32.20 13.18
CA LYS A 2 70.59 33.43 13.67
C LYS A 2 69.57 33.10 14.78
N LYS A 3 69.75 33.70 15.96
CA LYS A 3 68.86 33.62 17.12
C LYS A 3 67.50 34.23 16.75
N SER A 4 66.42 33.44 16.78
CA SER A 4 65.05 33.91 16.56
C SER A 4 64.35 34.15 17.90
N ASN A 5 63.63 35.26 17.98
CA ASN A 5 63.13 35.89 19.20
C ASN A 5 61.86 35.20 19.74
N SER A 6 62.00 34.56 20.91
CA SER A 6 60.91 33.97 21.72
C SER A 6 59.83 34.98 22.16
N ASN A 7 60.18 36.27 22.17
CA ASN A 7 59.33 37.31 22.75
C ASN A 7 58.15 37.72 21.86
N THR A 8 58.13 37.37 20.58
CA THR A 8 57.02 37.69 19.67
C THR A 8 55.85 36.71 19.80
N LEU A 9 56.10 35.46 20.22
CA LEU A 9 55.07 34.44 20.39
C LEU A 9 54.20 34.69 21.63
N ILE A 10 54.82 35.20 22.71
CA ILE A 10 54.13 35.49 23.97
C ILE A 10 53.17 36.68 23.81
N VAL A 11 53.51 37.66 22.98
CA VAL A 11 52.64 38.84 22.71
C VAL A 11 51.38 38.45 21.93
N ILE A 12 51.46 37.46 21.04
CA ILE A 12 50.31 36.99 20.25
C ILE A 12 49.35 36.16 21.12
N ILE A 13 49.86 35.32 22.03
CA ILE A 13 49.03 34.53 22.94
C ILE A 13 48.31 35.42 23.96
N MET A 14 48.95 36.52 24.40
CA MET A 14 48.33 37.46 25.32
C MET A 14 47.23 38.32 24.67
N PHE A 15 47.28 38.54 23.35
CA PHE A 15 46.24 39.27 22.60
C PHE A 15 44.98 38.43 22.34
N LEU A 16 45.11 37.10 22.24
CA LEU A 16 43.98 36.18 22.04
C LEU A 16 43.15 35.93 23.31
N LEU A 17 43.71 36.16 24.50
CA LEU A 17 42.99 35.98 25.77
C LEU A 17 42.18 37.21 26.23
N VAL A 18 42.30 38.35 25.55
CA VAL A 18 41.62 39.60 25.94
C VAL A 18 40.28 39.82 25.21
N PHE A 19 39.95 39.02 24.20
CA PHE A 19 38.68 39.13 23.46
C PHE A 19 37.52 38.29 24.02
N SER A 20 37.72 37.55 25.11
CA SER A 20 36.69 36.65 25.68
C SER A 20 35.81 37.28 26.75
N LEU A 21 35.93 38.59 27.05
CA LEU A 21 35.15 39.20 28.14
C LEU A 21 34.67 40.63 27.81
N PHE A 22 33.66 40.77 26.94
CA PHE A 22 32.60 41.80 27.05
C PHE A 22 31.37 41.34 26.26
N GLY A 23 30.31 40.98 26.97
CA GLY A 23 29.01 40.59 26.39
C GLY A 23 27.99 41.73 26.32
N CYS A 24 26.86 41.43 25.69
CA CYS A 24 25.49 41.94 25.93
C CYS A 24 24.55 40.85 25.37
N ARG A 25 23.66 40.19 26.13
CA ARG A 25 22.46 40.65 26.86
C ARG A 25 21.33 41.09 25.90
N GLY A 26 20.31 40.24 25.74
CA GLY A 26 18.98 40.62 25.22
C GLY A 26 18.34 39.59 24.27
N ASN A 27 17.70 38.56 24.85
CA ASN A 27 16.57 37.73 24.36
C ASN A 27 16.83 36.25 24.64
N THR A 28 16.47 35.82 25.84
CA THR A 28 15.95 34.47 26.03
C THR A 28 14.56 34.47 25.43
N GLU A 29 14.47 34.16 24.14
CA GLU A 29 13.28 33.48 23.63
C GLU A 29 13.23 32.16 24.38
N ASP A 30 12.14 31.95 25.12
CA ASP A 30 11.76 30.65 25.64
C ASP A 30 11.75 29.68 24.45
N GLU A 31 12.83 28.88 24.32
CA GLU A 31 12.73 27.57 23.71
C GLU A 31 11.73 26.80 24.54
N ASN A 32 10.49 26.90 24.10
CA ASN A 32 9.39 26.07 24.49
C ASN A 32 9.82 24.64 24.15
N LYS A 33 10.54 24.00 25.09
CA LYS A 33 10.61 22.55 25.23
C LYS A 33 9.17 22.11 25.41
N LYS A 34 8.46 21.97 24.30
CA LYS A 34 7.26 21.16 24.23
C LYS A 34 7.71 19.77 24.63
N ASN A 35 7.42 19.43 25.88
CA ASN A 35 7.31 18.05 26.31
C ASN A 35 6.55 17.30 25.21
N PRO A 36 7.09 16.21 24.63
CA PRO A 36 6.41 15.46 23.58
C PRO A 36 5.13 14.78 24.06
N SER A 37 4.79 14.87 25.35
CA SER A 37 3.61 14.24 25.93
C SER A 37 2.30 15.03 25.79
N ASN A 38 2.26 16.15 25.05
CA ASN A 38 1.04 16.99 24.93
C ASN A 38 0.59 17.25 23.48
N SER A 39 1.21 16.61 22.47
CA SER A 39 0.93 16.86 21.04
C SER A 39 -0.26 16.09 20.48
N GLN A 40 -0.67 14.96 21.08
CA GLN A 40 -1.79 14.16 20.56
C GLN A 40 -3.16 14.84 20.74
N ASN A 41 -3.32 15.74 21.73
CA ASN A 41 -4.60 16.42 21.98
C ASN A 41 -4.88 17.62 21.05
N GLN A 42 -3.94 17.99 20.17
CA GLN A 42 -4.10 19.09 19.20
C GLN A 42 -4.10 18.65 17.74
N MET A 43 -4.03 17.33 17.50
CA MET A 43 -3.96 16.77 16.16
C MET A 43 -5.38 16.71 15.56
N SER A 44 -5.54 17.18 14.32
CA SER A 44 -6.81 17.05 13.59
C SER A 44 -7.09 15.58 13.26
N GLU A 45 -8.36 15.22 13.13
CA GLU A 45 -8.77 13.89 12.65
C GLU A 45 -8.23 13.63 11.23
N VAL A 46 -8.11 12.35 10.87
CA VAL A 46 -7.74 11.94 9.51
C VAL A 46 -8.78 12.49 8.53
N PRO A 47 -8.38 13.25 7.49
CA PRO A 47 -9.32 13.77 6.49
C PRO A 47 -10.01 12.63 5.73
N ASP A 48 -11.30 12.75 5.42
CA ASP A 48 -12.05 11.73 4.64
C ASP A 48 -11.34 11.37 3.32
N ALA A 49 -10.72 12.36 2.68
CA ALA A 49 -9.96 12.15 1.44
C ALA A 49 -8.83 11.11 1.58
N PHE A 50 -8.23 10.95 2.78
CA PHE A 50 -7.25 9.88 3.04
C PHE A 50 -7.88 8.50 2.96
N VAL A 51 -8.97 8.29 3.70
CA VAL A 51 -9.67 7.00 3.76
C VAL A 51 -10.20 6.63 2.37
N GLU A 52 -10.85 7.58 1.71
CA GLU A 52 -11.34 7.39 0.34
C GLU A 52 -10.21 7.06 -0.64
N THR A 53 -9.03 7.66 -0.48
CA THR A 53 -7.89 7.35 -1.36
C THR A 53 -7.33 5.96 -1.10
N GLU A 54 -7.28 5.50 0.16
CA GLU A 54 -6.87 4.14 0.48
C GLU A 54 -7.81 3.10 -0.11
N ASP A 55 -9.12 3.32 -0.02
CA ASP A 55 -10.11 2.43 -0.61
C ASP A 55 -9.98 2.40 -2.13
N MET A 56 -9.86 3.56 -2.78
CA MET A 56 -9.62 3.64 -4.23
C MET A 56 -8.33 2.93 -4.67
N LEU A 57 -7.25 3.03 -3.89
CA LEU A 57 -6.00 2.31 -4.18
C LEU A 57 -6.21 0.80 -4.10
N ARG A 58 -6.95 0.30 -3.10
CA ARG A 58 -7.25 -1.14 -2.97
C ARG A 58 -8.15 -1.64 -4.11
N GLU A 59 -9.18 -0.88 -4.48
CA GLU A 59 -10.03 -1.18 -5.63
C GLU A 59 -9.24 -1.16 -6.95
N LEU A 60 -8.26 -0.26 -7.07
CA LEU A 60 -7.41 -0.18 -8.25
C LEU A 60 -6.47 -1.40 -8.35
N ILE A 61 -5.94 -1.90 -7.23
CA ILE A 61 -5.21 -3.18 -7.20
C ILE A 61 -6.14 -4.31 -7.67
N TYR A 62 -7.39 -4.36 -7.19
CA TYR A 62 -8.36 -5.36 -7.62
C TYR A 62 -8.55 -5.34 -9.14
N ASP A 63 -8.89 -4.17 -9.69
CA ASP A 63 -9.21 -4.04 -11.12
C ASP A 63 -8.00 -4.37 -12.00
N LEU A 64 -6.82 -3.90 -11.61
CA LEU A 64 -5.59 -4.17 -12.34
C LEU A 64 -5.22 -5.66 -12.32
N ASP A 65 -5.43 -6.32 -11.20
CA ASP A 65 -5.13 -7.74 -11.04
C ASP A 65 -6.18 -8.66 -11.66
N ALA A 66 -7.41 -8.17 -11.87
CA ALA A 66 -8.49 -8.87 -12.57
C ALA A 66 -8.30 -8.92 -14.10
N VAL A 67 -7.50 -8.00 -14.67
CA VAL A 67 -7.29 -7.87 -16.13
C VAL A 67 -7.02 -9.20 -16.84
N PRO A 68 -6.06 -10.06 -16.42
CA PRO A 68 -5.76 -11.29 -17.15
C PRO A 68 -6.92 -12.30 -17.11
N GLY A 69 -7.69 -12.32 -16.02
CA GLY A 69 -8.88 -13.16 -15.92
C GLY A 69 -9.96 -12.72 -16.91
N ILE A 70 -10.16 -11.40 -17.06
CA ILE A 70 -11.09 -10.85 -18.04
C ILE A 70 -10.60 -11.11 -19.46
N GLU A 71 -9.31 -10.93 -19.75
CA GLU A 71 -8.71 -11.27 -21.06
C GLU A 71 -8.89 -12.76 -21.38
N LYS A 72 -8.75 -13.63 -20.39
CA LYS A 72 -8.97 -15.08 -20.56
C LYS A 72 -10.42 -15.39 -20.89
N ALA A 73 -11.37 -14.75 -20.20
CA ALA A 73 -12.79 -14.89 -20.46
C ALA A 73 -13.17 -14.35 -21.86
N LEU A 74 -12.59 -13.23 -22.30
CA LEU A 74 -12.74 -12.68 -23.65
C LEU A 74 -12.22 -13.63 -24.72
N ALA A 75 -11.05 -14.24 -24.50
CA ALA A 75 -10.49 -15.22 -25.43
C ALA A 75 -11.37 -16.48 -25.53
N GLU A 76 -11.91 -16.97 -24.41
CA GLU A 76 -12.85 -18.09 -24.40
C GLU A 76 -14.15 -17.78 -25.16
N LYS A 77 -14.67 -16.55 -25.02
CA LYS A 77 -15.84 -16.06 -25.77
C LYS A 77 -15.62 -16.14 -27.27
N GLU A 78 -14.49 -15.63 -27.75
CA GLU A 78 -14.18 -15.66 -29.19
C GLU A 78 -13.96 -17.08 -29.71
N GLN A 79 -13.36 -17.96 -28.91
CA GLN A 79 -13.22 -19.38 -29.26
C GLN A 79 -14.59 -20.07 -29.40
N LYS A 80 -15.49 -19.90 -28.42
CA LYS A 80 -16.83 -20.52 -28.45
C LYS A 80 -17.66 -20.02 -29.65
N LYS A 81 -17.58 -18.73 -29.98
CA LYS A 81 -18.24 -18.19 -31.19
C LYS A 81 -17.76 -18.85 -32.48
N ALA A 82 -16.45 -19.10 -32.60
CA ALA A 82 -15.89 -19.79 -33.76
C ALA A 82 -16.37 -21.24 -33.85
N GLU A 83 -16.37 -21.97 -32.73
CA GLU A 83 -16.83 -23.37 -32.66
C GLU A 83 -18.31 -23.53 -33.02
N VAL A 84 -19.17 -22.63 -32.53
CA VAL A 84 -20.62 -22.60 -32.86
C VAL A 84 -20.86 -22.33 -34.36
N THR A 85 -19.97 -21.59 -35.01
CA THR A 85 -20.07 -21.26 -36.44
C THR A 85 -19.62 -22.43 -37.34
N GLU A 86 -18.70 -23.28 -36.87
CA GLU A 86 -18.21 -24.45 -37.63
C GLU A 86 -19.03 -25.74 -37.45
N THR A 87 -19.77 -25.91 -36.34
CA THR A 87 -20.34 -27.22 -35.95
C THR A 87 -21.87 -27.32 -35.92
N SER A 88 -22.60 -26.27 -36.28
CA SER A 88 -24.05 -26.24 -36.02
C SER A 88 -24.93 -26.86 -37.11
N ASP A 89 -25.37 -28.12 -36.90
CA ASP A 89 -26.52 -28.78 -37.58
C ASP A 89 -27.90 -28.48 -36.91
N VAL A 90 -27.96 -27.59 -35.91
CA VAL A 90 -29.20 -27.29 -35.15
C VAL A 90 -29.94 -26.09 -35.75
N ASP A 91 -31.27 -26.17 -35.88
CA ASP A 91 -32.14 -25.18 -36.55
C ASP A 91 -32.51 -23.98 -35.64
N MET A 92 -31.51 -23.35 -35.03
CA MET A 92 -31.65 -22.16 -34.16
C MET A 92 -30.87 -20.98 -34.77
N PRO A 93 -31.37 -19.74 -34.69
CA PRO A 93 -30.64 -18.56 -35.15
C PRO A 93 -29.22 -18.51 -34.56
N LEU A 94 -28.22 -18.16 -35.39
CA LEU A 94 -26.81 -18.11 -35.00
C LEU A 94 -26.58 -17.20 -33.78
N ASP A 95 -27.32 -16.09 -33.73
CA ASP A 95 -27.25 -15.09 -32.67
C ASP A 95 -27.70 -15.66 -31.30
N GLU A 96 -28.76 -16.49 -31.27
CA GLU A 96 -29.24 -17.14 -30.03
C GLU A 96 -28.26 -18.21 -29.52
N LYS A 97 -27.57 -18.90 -30.44
CA LYS A 97 -26.52 -19.88 -30.07
C LYS A 97 -25.28 -19.18 -29.49
N GLN A 98 -24.86 -18.07 -30.09
CA GLN A 98 -23.73 -17.29 -29.61
C GLN A 98 -24.03 -16.67 -28.23
N GLU A 99 -25.24 -16.12 -28.03
CA GLU A 99 -25.65 -15.54 -26.74
C GLU A 99 -25.69 -16.60 -25.61
N THR A 100 -26.11 -17.83 -25.92
CA THR A 100 -26.12 -18.93 -24.96
C THR A 100 -24.70 -19.37 -24.58
N ALA A 101 -23.80 -19.51 -25.56
CA ALA A 101 -22.41 -19.90 -25.33
C ALA A 101 -21.61 -18.84 -24.55
N GLU A 102 -21.98 -17.56 -24.67
CA GLU A 102 -21.40 -16.45 -23.90
C GLU A 102 -21.84 -16.46 -22.43
N ARG A 103 -23.10 -16.79 -22.13
CA ARG A 103 -23.62 -16.85 -20.75
C ARG A 103 -22.96 -17.93 -19.89
N ASP A 104 -22.37 -18.95 -20.50
CA ASP A 104 -21.68 -20.03 -19.79
C ASP A 104 -20.26 -19.69 -19.33
N ILE A 105 -19.75 -18.49 -19.66
CA ILE A 105 -18.38 -18.07 -19.27
C ILE A 105 -18.41 -17.46 -17.88
N ASN A 106 -17.75 -18.13 -16.93
CA ASN A 106 -17.64 -17.65 -15.55
C ASN A 106 -16.43 -16.72 -15.39
N ILE A 107 -16.67 -15.41 -15.49
CA ILE A 107 -15.65 -14.35 -15.40
C ILE A 107 -14.94 -14.41 -14.03
N ASN A 108 -15.69 -14.55 -12.95
CA ASN A 108 -15.15 -14.57 -11.59
C ASN A 108 -14.21 -15.76 -11.37
N MET A 109 -14.50 -16.91 -11.96
CA MET A 109 -13.58 -18.05 -11.95
C MET A 109 -12.26 -17.70 -12.64
N HIS A 110 -12.31 -17.07 -13.81
CA HIS A 110 -11.10 -16.65 -14.52
C HIS A 110 -10.32 -15.58 -13.78
N ILE A 111 -10.99 -14.60 -13.15
CA ILE A 111 -10.34 -13.59 -12.29
C ILE A 111 -9.59 -14.29 -11.16
N LEU A 112 -10.27 -15.14 -10.38
CA LEU A 112 -9.66 -15.87 -9.28
C LEU A 112 -8.43 -16.68 -9.73
N GLN A 113 -8.55 -17.45 -10.82
CA GLN A 113 -7.47 -18.32 -11.30
C GLN A 113 -6.25 -17.57 -11.84
N ASN A 114 -6.40 -16.33 -12.32
CA ASN A 114 -5.32 -15.59 -12.98
C ASN A 114 -4.83 -14.36 -12.19
N SER A 115 -5.34 -14.18 -10.98
CA SER A 115 -5.01 -13.09 -10.06
C SER A 115 -3.82 -13.40 -9.16
N ILE A 116 -3.13 -12.35 -8.72
CA ILE A 116 -2.01 -12.41 -7.76
C ILE A 116 -2.47 -12.03 -6.35
N LEU A 117 -3.28 -10.98 -6.22
CA LEU A 117 -3.71 -10.36 -4.98
C LEU A 117 -5.22 -10.39 -4.73
N VAL A 118 -6.07 -10.66 -5.74
CA VAL A 118 -7.55 -10.69 -5.55
C VAL A 118 -7.99 -11.60 -4.39
N HIS A 119 -7.34 -12.75 -4.19
CA HIS A 119 -7.61 -13.63 -3.04
C HIS A 119 -7.49 -12.91 -1.69
N SER A 120 -6.48 -12.05 -1.54
CA SER A 120 -6.26 -11.27 -0.32
C SER A 120 -7.24 -10.10 -0.20
N LEU A 121 -7.62 -9.49 -1.32
CA LEU A 121 -8.61 -8.41 -1.35
C LEU A 121 -10.01 -8.89 -0.98
N PHE A 122 -10.40 -10.10 -1.36
CA PHE A 122 -11.65 -10.71 -0.89
C PHE A 122 -11.69 -10.92 0.62
N VAL A 123 -10.57 -11.24 1.26
CA VAL A 123 -10.48 -11.28 2.73
C VAL A 123 -10.70 -9.90 3.34
N GLU A 124 -10.31 -8.85 2.61
CA GLU A 124 -10.52 -7.45 2.97
C GLU A 124 -11.94 -6.95 2.71
N ASP A 125 -12.83 -7.77 2.13
CA ASP A 125 -14.13 -7.33 1.64
C ASP A 125 -13.99 -6.18 0.62
N ILE A 126 -12.89 -6.19 -0.16
CA ILE A 126 -12.60 -5.22 -1.20
C ILE A 126 -12.91 -5.84 -2.56
N GLU A 127 -13.76 -5.15 -3.30
CA GLU A 127 -14.11 -5.45 -4.68
C GLU A 127 -13.92 -4.17 -5.51
N GLY A 128 -13.32 -4.32 -6.69
CA GLY A 128 -13.22 -3.25 -7.67
C GLY A 128 -14.38 -3.29 -8.68
N HIS A 129 -14.34 -2.39 -9.66
CA HIS A 129 -15.33 -2.36 -10.74
C HIS A 129 -15.42 -3.70 -11.50
N ALA A 130 -14.31 -4.44 -11.60
CA ALA A 130 -14.26 -5.72 -12.26
C ALA A 130 -15.11 -6.81 -11.58
N ALA A 131 -15.46 -6.66 -10.28
CA ALA A 131 -16.34 -7.59 -9.57
C ALA A 131 -17.80 -7.45 -10.00
N ASP A 132 -18.22 -6.24 -10.40
CA ASP A 132 -19.60 -5.91 -10.81
C ASP A 132 -19.90 -6.31 -12.27
N ILE A 133 -18.95 -6.92 -12.97
CA ILE A 133 -19.12 -7.32 -14.37
C ILE A 133 -20.02 -8.56 -14.43
N GLU A 134 -21.32 -8.32 -14.57
CA GLU A 134 -22.30 -9.39 -14.83
C GLU A 134 -22.25 -9.90 -16.27
N VAL A 135 -21.92 -9.01 -17.22
CA VAL A 135 -21.83 -9.29 -18.64
C VAL A 135 -20.43 -8.95 -19.12
N LEU A 136 -19.76 -9.94 -19.71
CA LEU A 136 -18.40 -9.79 -20.21
C LEU A 136 -18.33 -8.60 -21.18
N PRO A 137 -17.39 -7.65 -20.98
CA PRO A 137 -17.28 -6.47 -21.82
C PRO A 137 -16.97 -6.86 -23.27
N ASN A 138 -17.12 -5.90 -24.19
CA ASN A 138 -16.79 -6.14 -25.59
C ASN A 138 -15.28 -6.08 -25.84
N SER A 139 -14.55 -5.32 -25.03
CA SER A 139 -13.10 -5.18 -25.10
C SER A 139 -12.52 -5.04 -23.70
N ILE A 140 -11.26 -5.45 -23.54
CA ILE A 140 -10.48 -5.16 -22.33
C ILE A 140 -10.23 -3.65 -22.15
N ASP A 141 -10.38 -2.86 -23.22
CA ASP A 141 -10.21 -1.41 -23.18
C ASP A 141 -11.17 -0.72 -22.21
N ASP A 142 -12.37 -1.27 -22.01
CA ASP A 142 -13.36 -0.74 -21.07
C ASP A 142 -12.83 -0.83 -19.62
N ILE A 143 -12.13 -1.93 -19.30
CA ILE A 143 -11.50 -2.12 -17.98
C ILE A 143 -10.35 -1.15 -17.79
N TRP A 144 -9.48 -1.02 -18.79
CA TRP A 144 -8.38 -0.06 -18.75
C TRP A 144 -8.86 1.39 -18.66
N PHE A 145 -10.01 1.71 -19.26
CA PHE A 145 -10.62 3.03 -19.13
C PHE A 145 -11.03 3.31 -17.68
N GLU A 146 -11.71 2.39 -17.01
CA GLU A 146 -12.11 2.57 -15.60
C GLU A 146 -10.90 2.62 -14.64
N ILE A 147 -9.86 1.81 -14.89
CA ILE A 147 -8.57 1.90 -14.15
C ILE A 147 -7.96 3.30 -14.29
N ASN A 148 -7.87 3.83 -15.52
CA ASN A 148 -7.33 5.19 -15.76
C ASN A 148 -8.20 6.29 -15.15
N LYS A 149 -9.53 6.12 -15.18
CA LYS A 149 -10.46 7.05 -14.54
C LYS A 149 -10.26 7.11 -13.04
N ARG A 150 -10.12 5.95 -12.37
CA ARG A 150 -9.87 5.92 -10.93
C ARG A 150 -8.51 6.53 -10.55
N MET A 151 -7.46 6.33 -11.36
CA MET A 151 -6.21 7.07 -11.18
C MET A 151 -6.41 8.59 -11.23
N SER A 152 -7.24 9.09 -12.15
CA SER A 152 -7.56 10.52 -12.21
C SER A 152 -8.31 11.03 -10.97
N GLU A 153 -9.22 10.23 -10.44
CA GLU A 153 -9.95 10.52 -9.20
C GLU A 153 -9.01 10.56 -7.99
N ILE A 154 -8.10 9.59 -7.87
CA ILE A 154 -7.06 9.58 -6.84
C ILE A 154 -6.19 10.83 -6.92
N ASN A 155 -5.75 11.26 -8.12
CA ASN A 155 -4.98 12.50 -8.28
C ASN A 155 -5.75 13.73 -7.74
N THR A 156 -7.07 13.76 -7.97
CA THR A 156 -7.92 14.84 -7.44
C THR A 156 -7.99 14.82 -5.92
N LYS A 157 -8.10 13.63 -5.30
CA LYS A 157 -8.09 13.46 -3.84
C LYS A 157 -6.73 13.78 -3.23
N TRP A 158 -5.64 13.38 -3.88
CA TRP A 158 -4.29 13.72 -3.46
C TRP A 158 -4.09 15.23 -3.33
N ASN A 159 -4.59 16.04 -4.27
CA ASN A 159 -4.53 17.50 -4.15
C ASN A 159 -5.24 18.05 -2.90
N LEU A 160 -6.28 17.36 -2.40
CA LEU A 160 -6.92 17.72 -1.13
C LEU A 160 -6.02 17.34 0.04
N ILE A 161 -5.49 16.12 0.03
CA ILE A 161 -4.58 15.58 1.03
C ILE A 161 -3.32 16.44 1.17
N GLU A 162 -2.67 16.78 0.06
CA GLU A 162 -1.43 17.57 0.03
C GLU A 162 -1.62 18.94 0.70
N ARG A 163 -2.80 19.56 0.54
CA ARG A 163 -3.14 20.81 1.25
C ARG A 163 -3.27 20.61 2.76
N GLU A 164 -3.88 19.52 3.21
CA GLU A 164 -3.96 19.22 4.65
C GLU A 164 -2.57 18.91 5.21
N LEU A 165 -1.74 18.16 4.48
CA LEU A 165 -0.35 17.88 4.84
C LEU A 165 0.51 19.15 4.97
N LYS A 166 0.28 20.15 4.11
CA LYS A 166 0.92 21.46 4.24
C LYS A 166 0.52 22.18 5.53
N LYS A 167 -0.74 22.11 5.95
CA LYS A 167 -1.20 22.78 7.20
C LYS A 167 -0.55 22.19 8.45
N VAL A 168 -0.29 20.89 8.45
CA VAL A 168 0.35 20.17 9.57
C VAL A 168 1.88 20.14 9.47
N ASN A 169 2.48 20.86 8.51
CA ASN A 169 3.92 20.88 8.22
C ASN A 169 4.49 19.47 8.05
N ALA A 170 3.80 18.63 7.28
CA ALA A 170 4.29 17.30 6.94
C ALA A 170 5.62 17.37 6.18
N ASP A 171 6.38 16.27 6.27
CA ASP A 171 7.69 16.14 5.63
C ASP A 171 7.55 16.25 4.09
N GLN A 172 8.10 17.32 3.54
CA GLN A 172 7.98 17.64 2.11
C GLN A 172 8.78 16.69 1.22
N GLU A 173 9.81 16.02 1.75
CA GLU A 173 10.53 14.99 1.01
C GLU A 173 9.64 13.76 0.81
N LYS A 174 8.89 13.37 1.86
CA LYS A 174 7.91 12.28 1.77
C LYS A 174 6.75 12.60 0.84
N VAL A 175 6.23 13.83 0.88
CA VAL A 175 5.16 14.30 -0.03
C VAL A 175 5.62 14.16 -1.49
N LYS A 176 6.81 14.66 -1.82
CA LYS A 176 7.38 14.52 -3.17
C LYS A 176 7.65 13.06 -3.55
N GLY A 177 8.06 12.25 -2.57
CA GLY A 177 8.24 10.81 -2.77
C GLY A 177 6.94 10.12 -3.17
N TYR A 178 5.82 10.44 -2.52
CA TYR A 178 4.50 9.95 -2.91
C TYR A 178 4.14 10.40 -4.34
N GLU A 179 4.32 11.68 -4.66
CA GLU A 179 4.02 12.24 -5.99
C GLU A 179 4.83 11.55 -7.10
N SER A 180 6.12 11.30 -6.86
CA SER A 180 6.98 10.58 -7.83
C SER A 180 6.45 9.17 -8.11
N VAL A 181 6.10 8.41 -7.06
CA VAL A 181 5.53 7.07 -7.24
C VAL A 181 4.17 7.13 -7.93
N PHE A 182 3.37 8.17 -7.66
CA PHE A 182 2.06 8.35 -8.30
C PHE A 182 2.19 8.61 -9.80
N ASP A 183 3.14 9.47 -10.19
CA ASP A 183 3.46 9.73 -11.60
C ASP A 183 3.92 8.46 -12.30
N GLU A 184 4.82 7.69 -11.66
CA GLU A 184 5.29 6.39 -12.19
C GLU A 184 4.14 5.39 -12.33
N ALA A 185 3.25 5.28 -11.34
CA ALA A 185 2.08 4.40 -11.39
C ALA A 185 1.15 4.77 -12.54
N THR A 186 0.93 6.07 -12.74
CA THR A 186 0.12 6.59 -13.85
C THR A 186 0.72 6.20 -15.20
N ILE A 187 2.04 6.33 -15.36
CA ILE A 187 2.75 5.93 -16.58
C ILE A 187 2.63 4.42 -16.82
N ALA A 188 2.85 3.60 -15.79
CA ALA A 188 2.74 2.14 -15.89
C ALA A 188 1.33 1.71 -16.33
N ILE A 189 0.28 2.29 -15.73
CA ILE A 189 -1.12 2.01 -16.07
C ILE A 189 -1.44 2.44 -17.51
N GLN A 190 -0.97 3.61 -17.96
CA GLN A 190 -1.15 4.05 -19.34
C GLN A 190 -0.47 3.12 -20.36
N GLN A 191 0.67 2.54 -19.97
CA GLN A 191 1.41 1.56 -20.77
C GLN A 191 0.85 0.14 -20.64
N ARG A 192 -0.19 -0.05 -19.81
CA ARG A 192 -0.77 -1.35 -19.47
C ARG A 192 0.23 -2.33 -18.85
N ASP A 193 1.25 -1.80 -18.17
CA ASP A 193 2.21 -2.61 -17.43
C ASP A 193 1.60 -3.00 -16.07
N ARG A 194 0.91 -4.14 -16.07
CA ARG A 194 0.17 -4.66 -14.92
C ARG A 194 1.06 -4.88 -13.70
N ILE A 195 2.19 -5.55 -13.85
CA ILE A 195 3.03 -5.96 -12.71
C ILE A 195 3.70 -4.76 -12.08
N THR A 196 4.26 -3.87 -12.90
CA THR A 196 4.82 -2.61 -12.41
C THR A 196 3.73 -1.75 -11.76
N GLY A 197 2.54 -1.68 -12.36
CA GLY A 197 1.40 -0.97 -11.79
C GLY A 197 0.98 -1.50 -10.42
N LEU A 198 0.86 -2.82 -10.24
CA LEU A 198 0.51 -3.44 -8.95
C LEU A 198 1.53 -3.10 -7.86
N ASN A 199 2.83 -3.23 -8.18
CA ASN A 199 3.91 -2.86 -7.27
C ASN A 199 3.85 -1.38 -6.86
N LEU A 200 3.67 -0.47 -7.83
CA LEU A 200 3.62 0.97 -7.56
C LEU A 200 2.37 1.40 -6.78
N ILE A 201 1.19 0.83 -7.06
CA ILE A 201 -0.04 1.11 -6.28
C ILE A 201 0.09 0.59 -4.84
N ASN A 202 0.71 -0.57 -4.65
CA ASN A 202 1.01 -1.08 -3.32
C ASN A 202 1.97 -0.16 -2.55
N GLU A 203 3.01 0.36 -3.22
CA GLU A 203 3.92 1.35 -2.65
C GLU A 203 3.22 2.68 -2.32
N LEU A 204 2.25 3.13 -3.13
CA LEU A 204 1.40 4.28 -2.79
C LEU A 204 0.62 4.04 -1.50
N THR A 205 0.08 2.83 -1.30
CA THR A 205 -0.60 2.45 -0.06
C THR A 205 0.34 2.57 1.14
N TYR A 206 1.56 2.04 1.02
CA TYR A 206 2.59 2.15 2.06
C TYR A 206 2.93 3.62 2.39
N ARG A 207 3.18 4.44 1.35
CA ARG A 207 3.56 5.85 1.49
C ARG A 207 2.44 6.69 2.07
N LEU A 208 1.19 6.43 1.68
CA LEU A 208 0.03 7.12 2.21
C LEU A 208 -0.12 6.88 3.72
N ALA A 209 0.07 5.65 4.16
CA ALA A 209 0.05 5.28 5.58
C ALA A 209 1.09 6.04 6.41
N GLU A 210 2.25 6.41 5.84
CA GLU A 210 3.27 7.19 6.57
C GLU A 210 2.76 8.56 7.05
N PHE A 211 1.77 9.12 6.37
CA PHE A 211 1.22 10.41 6.71
C PHE A 211 0.16 10.35 7.82
N ARG A 212 -0.38 9.18 8.13
CA ARG A 212 -1.36 9.02 9.23
C ARG A 212 -0.83 9.48 10.58
N ARG A 213 0.49 9.43 10.80
CA ARG A 213 1.16 9.97 11.99
C ARG A 213 0.91 11.47 12.27
N TYR A 214 0.47 12.22 11.26
CA TYR A 214 0.16 13.65 11.39
C TYR A 214 -1.29 13.92 11.80
N PHE A 215 -2.11 12.87 11.89
CA PHE A 215 -3.53 12.94 12.18
C PHE A 215 -3.88 12.08 13.39
N LYS A 216 -4.95 12.46 14.09
CA LYS A 216 -5.51 11.63 15.15
C LYS A 216 -6.21 10.45 14.47
N ASP A 217 -5.63 9.29 14.66
CA ASP A 217 -6.09 8.04 14.07
C ASP A 217 -6.22 6.96 15.14
N LYS A 218 -7.19 6.06 14.96
CA LYS A 218 -7.41 4.93 15.87
C LYS A 218 -6.47 3.78 15.54
N VAL A 219 -6.26 3.54 14.25
CA VAL A 219 -5.45 2.45 13.73
C VAL A 219 -4.02 2.97 13.56
N PRO A 220 -3.01 2.37 14.20
CA PRO A 220 -1.63 2.74 13.96
C PRO A 220 -1.24 2.54 12.49
N SER A 221 -0.45 3.47 11.95
CA SER A 221 0.04 3.38 10.56
C SER A 221 0.78 2.07 10.27
N GLU A 222 1.40 1.49 11.28
CA GLU A 222 2.11 0.22 11.25
C GLU A 222 1.21 -0.94 10.81
N VAL A 223 -0.07 -0.94 11.21
CA VAL A 223 -1.02 -1.98 10.82
C VAL A 223 -1.31 -1.93 9.32
N ILE A 224 -1.48 -0.73 8.77
CA ILE A 224 -1.70 -0.54 7.32
C ILE A 224 -0.44 -0.90 6.52
N LYS A 225 0.74 -0.57 7.06
CA LYS A 225 2.02 -0.96 6.45
C LYS A 225 2.24 -2.46 6.43
N ILE A 226 1.76 -3.20 7.43
CA ILE A 226 1.78 -4.67 7.41
C ILE A 226 1.02 -5.20 6.18
N THR A 227 -0.15 -4.66 5.87
CA THR A 227 -0.90 -5.03 4.66
C THR A 227 -0.11 -4.77 3.39
N ALA A 228 0.52 -3.59 3.26
CA ALA A 228 1.33 -3.26 2.09
C ALA A 228 2.56 -4.18 1.94
N HIS A 229 3.29 -4.45 3.02
CA HIS A 229 4.42 -5.39 2.99
C HIS A 229 3.97 -6.82 2.65
N ASN A 230 2.83 -7.27 3.18
CA ASN A 230 2.33 -8.62 2.87
C ASN A 230 1.91 -8.75 1.39
N ARG A 231 1.28 -7.74 0.80
CA ARG A 231 1.03 -7.71 -0.64
C ARG A 231 2.34 -7.73 -1.43
N GLN A 232 3.36 -7.01 -0.96
CA GLN A 232 4.68 -7.03 -1.57
C GLN A 232 5.33 -8.41 -1.53
N VAL A 233 5.19 -9.16 -0.43
CA VAL A 233 5.64 -10.57 -0.33
C VAL A 233 5.05 -11.40 -1.47
N VAL A 234 3.73 -11.29 -1.70
CA VAL A 234 3.04 -12.09 -2.72
C VAL A 234 3.43 -11.65 -4.14
N LEU A 235 3.58 -10.34 -4.39
CA LEU A 235 4.07 -9.80 -5.66
C LEU A 235 5.49 -10.29 -5.98
N LEU A 236 6.40 -10.20 -5.01
CA LEU A 236 7.78 -10.68 -5.18
C LEU A 236 7.83 -12.19 -5.41
N ALA A 237 7.02 -12.99 -4.71
CA ALA A 237 6.93 -14.42 -4.94
C ALA A 237 6.38 -14.77 -6.33
N TYR A 238 5.43 -13.98 -6.86
CA TYR A 238 4.95 -14.14 -8.24
C TYR A 238 6.05 -13.88 -9.26
N GLU A 239 6.98 -12.97 -8.96
CA GLU A 239 8.15 -12.65 -9.79
C GLU A 239 9.36 -13.57 -9.50
N ASP A 240 9.14 -14.70 -8.81
CA ASP A 240 10.15 -15.67 -8.37
C ASP A 240 11.25 -15.08 -7.46
N ASN A 241 11.01 -13.92 -6.85
CA ASN A 241 11.95 -13.21 -5.98
C ASN A 241 11.73 -13.54 -4.50
N TYR A 242 11.88 -14.82 -4.16
CA TYR A 242 11.61 -15.34 -2.81
C TYR A 242 12.57 -14.80 -1.74
N GLU A 243 13.79 -14.41 -2.10
CA GLU A 243 14.75 -13.83 -1.14
C GLU A 243 14.29 -12.46 -0.67
N GLU A 244 13.90 -11.57 -1.60
CA GLU A 244 13.34 -10.27 -1.23
C GLU A 244 11.98 -10.43 -0.55
N ALA A 245 11.16 -11.40 -0.95
CA ALA A 245 9.90 -11.71 -0.27
C ALA A 245 10.12 -12.06 1.22
N LEU A 246 11.16 -12.84 1.55
CA LEU A 246 11.54 -13.13 2.94
C LEU A 246 12.06 -11.89 3.70
N GLN A 247 12.64 -10.92 3.00
CA GLN A 247 13.00 -9.64 3.63
C GLN A 247 11.75 -8.81 3.97
N GLU A 248 10.73 -8.85 3.12
CA GLU A 248 9.44 -8.21 3.40
C GLU A 248 8.71 -8.88 4.59
N THR A 249 8.78 -10.21 4.76
CA THR A 249 8.22 -10.86 5.97
C THR A 249 8.92 -10.42 7.26
N ALA A 250 10.23 -10.15 7.20
CA ALA A 250 10.96 -9.59 8.34
C ALA A 250 10.44 -8.19 8.71
N LYS A 251 10.12 -7.34 7.73
CA LYS A 251 9.51 -6.01 7.97
C LYS A 251 8.13 -6.14 8.62
N ILE A 252 7.31 -7.12 8.20
CA ILE A 252 6.02 -7.42 8.84
C ILE A 252 6.22 -7.73 10.34
N LYS A 253 7.21 -8.57 10.67
CA LYS A 253 7.53 -8.90 12.08
C LYS A 253 7.97 -7.67 12.87
N GLU A 254 8.78 -6.79 12.28
CA GLU A 254 9.22 -5.55 12.92
C GLU A 254 8.03 -4.63 13.23
N LEU A 255 7.11 -4.46 12.29
CA LEU A 255 5.90 -3.67 12.47
C LEU A 255 4.96 -4.27 13.52
N LEU A 256 4.75 -5.59 13.51
CA LEU A 256 3.98 -6.28 14.55
C LEU A 256 4.57 -6.03 15.93
N ASN A 257 5.90 -6.14 16.07
CA ASN A 257 6.59 -5.85 17.32
C ASN A 257 6.40 -4.39 17.77
N ALA A 258 6.37 -3.44 16.83
CA ALA A 258 6.16 -2.02 17.13
C ALA A 258 4.77 -1.72 17.74
N VAL A 259 3.73 -2.46 17.33
CA VAL A 259 2.37 -2.31 17.85
C VAL A 259 2.02 -3.30 18.97
N ARG A 260 2.87 -4.29 19.25
CA ARG A 260 2.59 -5.38 20.20
C ARG A 260 2.09 -4.88 21.56
N ASN A 261 2.79 -3.92 22.18
CA ASN A 261 2.39 -3.43 23.50
C ASN A 261 0.98 -2.79 23.49
N GLN A 262 0.64 -2.08 22.40
CA GLN A 262 -0.68 -1.46 22.27
C GLN A 262 -1.79 -2.52 22.10
N LEU A 263 -1.50 -3.62 21.41
CA LEU A 263 -2.41 -4.76 21.29
C LEU A 263 -2.58 -5.50 22.63
N LEU A 264 -1.49 -5.68 23.40
CA LEU A 264 -1.53 -6.30 24.74
C LEU A 264 -2.36 -5.48 25.72
N GLU A 265 -2.24 -4.15 25.70
CA GLU A 265 -3.06 -3.24 26.50
C GLU A 265 -4.57 -3.33 26.17
N ARG A 266 -4.92 -3.94 25.03
CA ARG A 266 -6.29 -4.17 24.56
C ARG A 266 -6.72 -5.64 24.69
N ASP A 267 -6.01 -6.43 25.50
CA ASP A 267 -6.25 -7.86 25.73
C ASP A 267 -6.22 -8.71 24.43
N ALA A 268 -5.50 -8.27 23.39
CA ALA A 268 -5.46 -8.91 22.07
C ALA A 268 -4.29 -9.88 21.87
N GLU A 269 -3.93 -10.61 22.93
CA GLU A 269 -2.86 -11.62 22.92
C GLU A 269 -3.12 -12.72 21.87
N ASP A 270 -4.37 -13.14 21.69
CA ASP A 270 -4.73 -14.16 20.71
C ASP A 270 -4.54 -13.68 19.25
N VAL A 271 -4.78 -12.39 18.98
CA VAL A 271 -4.56 -11.78 17.66
C VAL A 271 -3.06 -11.72 17.35
N ILE A 272 -2.24 -11.36 18.33
CA ILE A 272 -0.77 -11.36 18.19
C ILE A 272 -0.28 -12.77 17.82
N GLN A 273 -0.70 -13.80 18.57
CA GLN A 273 -0.29 -15.19 18.32
C GLN A 273 -0.75 -15.69 16.94
N LYS A 274 -1.98 -15.37 16.52
CA LYS A 274 -2.46 -15.70 15.17
C LYS A 274 -1.59 -15.06 14.09
N MET A 275 -1.24 -13.79 14.28
CA MET A 275 -0.39 -13.07 13.34
C MET A 275 1.00 -13.71 13.24
N GLU A 276 1.65 -13.99 14.37
CA GLU A 276 2.97 -14.65 14.41
C GLU A 276 2.97 -15.99 13.69
N LEU A 277 2.01 -16.87 14.01
CA LEU A 277 1.86 -18.18 13.36
C LEU A 277 1.62 -18.04 11.86
N SER A 278 0.80 -17.06 11.43
CA SER A 278 0.57 -16.86 10.00
C SER A 278 1.79 -16.34 9.24
N ILE A 279 2.65 -15.55 9.88
CA ILE A 279 3.91 -15.11 9.30
C ILE A 279 4.89 -16.29 9.19
N GLU A 280 4.99 -17.12 10.23
CA GLU A 280 5.84 -18.33 10.21
C GLU A 280 5.41 -19.32 9.11
N ASP A 281 4.09 -19.54 8.98
CA ASP A 281 3.53 -20.35 7.91
C ASP A 281 3.89 -19.78 6.53
N LEU A 282 3.74 -18.46 6.33
CA LEU A 282 4.07 -17.79 5.08
C LEU A 282 5.56 -17.93 4.72
N GLU A 283 6.45 -17.71 5.68
CA GLU A 283 7.90 -17.95 5.50
C GLU A 283 8.20 -19.41 5.14
N GLY A 284 7.45 -20.35 5.73
CA GLY A 284 7.54 -21.77 5.40
C GLY A 284 7.25 -22.05 3.92
N GLU A 285 6.22 -21.41 3.34
CA GLU A 285 5.87 -21.58 1.93
C GLU A 285 6.81 -20.83 0.98
N LEU A 286 7.30 -19.65 1.36
CA LEU A 286 8.33 -18.93 0.60
C LEU A 286 9.62 -19.76 0.47
N ASN A 287 10.05 -20.43 1.54
CA ASN A 287 11.22 -21.31 1.50
C ASN A 287 11.02 -22.54 0.60
N LYS A 288 9.78 -22.98 0.39
CA LYS A 288 9.44 -24.05 -0.55
C LYS A 288 9.26 -23.55 -1.99
N GLN A 289 9.24 -22.23 -2.19
CA GLN A 289 8.99 -21.57 -3.47
C GLN A 289 7.65 -21.99 -4.09
N ASP A 290 6.65 -22.22 -3.24
CA ASP A 290 5.29 -22.56 -3.69
C ASP A 290 4.45 -21.28 -3.75
N PHE A 291 4.33 -20.69 -4.94
CA PHE A 291 3.58 -19.45 -5.13
C PHE A 291 2.11 -19.58 -4.72
N TYR A 292 1.45 -20.69 -5.06
CA TYR A 292 0.03 -20.89 -4.76
C TYR A 292 -0.20 -20.93 -3.24
N LEU A 293 0.63 -21.69 -2.51
CA LEU A 293 0.56 -21.72 -1.06
C LEU A 293 0.98 -20.38 -0.44
N THR A 294 1.95 -19.67 -1.03
CA THR A 294 2.35 -18.32 -0.63
C THR A 294 1.17 -17.34 -0.71
N GLN A 295 0.41 -17.35 -1.82
CA GLN A 295 -0.78 -16.51 -2.00
C GLN A 295 -1.85 -16.81 -0.94
N LEU A 296 -2.11 -18.09 -0.66
CA LEU A 296 -3.06 -18.50 0.38
C LEU A 296 -2.62 -18.09 1.78
N LYS A 297 -1.34 -18.31 2.13
CA LYS A 297 -0.80 -17.93 3.45
C LYS A 297 -0.71 -16.42 3.60
N GLY A 298 -0.36 -15.68 2.55
CA GLY A 298 -0.42 -14.22 2.53
C GLY A 298 -1.83 -13.70 2.80
N SER A 299 -2.87 -14.36 2.28
CA SER A 299 -4.26 -14.00 2.56
C SER A 299 -4.66 -14.24 4.04
N ILE A 300 -4.07 -15.23 4.70
CA ILE A 300 -4.26 -15.46 6.15
C ILE A 300 -3.58 -14.35 6.96
N VAL A 301 -2.39 -13.90 6.56
CA VAL A 301 -1.72 -12.75 7.20
C VAL A 301 -2.61 -11.51 7.09
N ILE A 302 -3.17 -11.20 5.91
CA ILE A 302 -4.13 -10.09 5.75
C ILE A 302 -5.35 -10.25 6.66
N LYS A 303 -5.93 -11.45 6.76
CA LYS A 303 -7.04 -11.73 7.66
C LYS A 303 -6.71 -11.35 9.11
N ASN A 304 -5.53 -11.73 9.57
CA ASN A 304 -5.07 -11.43 10.92
C ASN A 304 -4.74 -9.93 11.09
N THR A 305 -4.32 -9.25 10.03
CA THR A 305 -4.19 -7.79 10.01
C THR A 305 -5.53 -7.08 10.21
N LYS A 306 -6.61 -7.53 9.56
CA LYS A 306 -7.96 -6.98 9.82
C LYS A 306 -8.40 -7.16 11.28
N LEU A 307 -8.10 -8.32 11.88
CA LEU A 307 -8.38 -8.52 13.31
C LEU A 307 -7.62 -7.51 14.19
N MET A 308 -6.39 -7.12 13.81
CA MET A 308 -5.67 -6.05 14.50
C MET A 308 -6.37 -4.69 14.32
N GLU A 309 -6.81 -4.35 13.10
CA GLU A 309 -7.56 -3.12 12.82
C GLU A 309 -8.84 -3.04 13.69
N GLU A 310 -9.64 -4.12 13.72
CA GLU A 310 -10.85 -4.22 14.54
C GLU A 310 -10.57 -4.02 16.05
N VAL A 311 -9.46 -4.57 16.57
CA VAL A 311 -9.01 -4.35 17.95
C VAL A 311 -8.72 -2.87 18.21
N PHE A 312 -8.06 -2.18 17.27
CA PHE A 312 -7.76 -0.76 17.41
C PHE A 312 -9.01 0.12 17.30
N GLU A 313 -9.96 -0.24 16.43
CA GLU A 313 -11.20 0.50 16.23
C GLU A 313 -12.22 0.33 17.35
N SER A 314 -12.26 -0.84 17.97
CA SER A 314 -13.26 -1.24 18.98
C SER A 314 -13.08 -0.63 20.37
N VAL A 315 -12.03 0.19 20.61
CA VAL A 315 -11.80 0.92 21.87
C VAL A 315 -12.74 2.14 22.01
N ILE A 316 -14.04 1.91 21.77
CA ILE A 316 -15.15 2.68 22.32
C ILE A 316 -16.14 1.68 22.91
N LYS A 317 -15.84 1.17 24.09
CA LYS A 317 -16.88 0.94 25.10
C LYS A 317 -16.42 1.65 26.37
N GLU A 318 -17.22 2.64 26.75
CA GLU A 318 -17.11 3.48 27.94
C GLU A 318 -16.74 2.71 29.21
#